data_AF-A0A9Q4XKR9-F1
#
_entry.id   AF-A0A9Q4XKR9-F1
#
_cell.length_a   1.000
_cell.length_b   1.000
_cell.length_c   1.000
_cell.angle_alpha   90.00
_cell.angle_beta   90.00
_cell.angle_gamma   90.00
#
_symmetry.space_group_name_H-M   'P 1'
#
loop_
_entity.id
_entity.type
_entity.pdbx_description
1 polymer ?
#
loop_
_entity_poly.entity_id
_entity_poly.type
_entity_poly.pdbx_seq_one_letter_code
_entity_poly.pdbx_strand_id
1 'polypeptide(L)'
;MKKLFTNKILQCLILLIFVLLLHISLGYTLRPFYVLTFAAFLLCLSGYFKRTYFIFIILLMMVGAIYSPIGLKYGSPNINSIISIFYTNTHESLEFILSVSPISLAFSCLLILFGLLSLKVNLLIGKKLSLFTVSIFILTSVTWPVKALITHDDYSFEAKLPIIRFFSDIKKHYDTVIIENNWINTELNKKDSWLPIN
;
A
#
# COMPACT_ATOMS: atom_id res chain seq x y z
N MET A 1 -3.69 15.22 27.44
CA MET A 1 -4.02 14.72 26.08
C MET A 1 -5.13 15.49 25.36
N LYS A 2 -6.29 15.84 25.97
CA LYS A 2 -7.37 16.59 25.27
C LYS A 2 -6.94 17.94 24.67
N LYS A 3 -6.03 18.67 25.33
CA LYS A 3 -5.50 19.97 24.88
C LYS A 3 -4.47 19.88 23.74
N LEU A 4 -3.95 18.69 23.45
CA LEU A 4 -2.98 18.48 22.36
C LEU A 4 -3.69 18.50 21.00
N PHE A 5 -4.88 17.89 20.93
CA PHE A 5 -5.68 17.77 19.72
C PHE A 5 -6.57 18.99 19.45
N THR A 6 -6.46 20.09 20.20
CA THR A 6 -7.14 21.35 19.84
C THR A 6 -6.34 22.17 18.82
N ASN A 7 -5.03 21.93 18.68
CA ASN A 7 -4.21 22.64 17.71
C ASN A 7 -4.35 22.01 16.31
N LYS A 8 -4.94 22.77 15.38
CA LYS A 8 -5.15 22.37 13.98
C LYS A 8 -3.85 22.04 13.24
N ILE A 9 -2.77 22.79 13.51
CA ILE A 9 -1.46 22.58 12.88
C ILE A 9 -0.90 21.23 13.31
N LEU A 10 -0.99 20.92 14.61
CA LEU A 10 -0.50 19.66 15.13
C LEU A 10 -1.28 18.46 14.59
N GLN A 11 -2.60 18.56 14.45
CA GLN A 11 -3.40 17.51 13.81
C GLN A 11 -2.96 17.25 12.37
N CYS A 12 -2.69 18.33 11.60
CA CYS A 12 -2.19 18.23 10.24
C CYS A 12 -0.81 17.54 10.19
N LEU A 13 0.10 17.92 11.08
CA LEU A 13 1.43 17.31 11.17
C LEU A 13 1.37 15.82 11.55
N ILE A 14 0.54 15.44 12.51
CA ILE A 14 0.34 14.03 12.89
C ILE A 14 -0.09 13.20 11.67
N LEU A 15 -1.09 13.70 10.92
CA LEU A 15 -1.59 12.99 9.74
C LEU A 15 -0.55 12.95 8.62
N LEU A 16 0.18 14.05 8.40
CA LEU A 16 1.24 14.11 7.39
C LEU A 16 2.36 13.11 7.69
N ILE A 17 2.81 13.03 8.94
CA ILE A 17 3.83 12.07 9.37
C ILE A 17 3.32 10.64 9.20
N PHE A 18 2.07 10.35 9.59
CA PHE A 18 1.48 9.04 9.37
C PHE A 18 1.50 8.64 7.89
N VAL A 19 1.06 9.53 7.00
CA VAL A 19 1.02 9.26 5.55
C VAL A 19 2.43 9.11 4.96
N LEU A 20 3.41 9.89 5.43
CA LEU A 20 4.81 9.77 5.03
C LEU A 20 5.35 8.39 5.42
N LEU A 21 5.20 7.99 6.68
CA LEU A 21 5.62 6.69 7.18
C LEU A 21 4.94 5.56 6.41
N LEU A 22 3.65 5.70 6.12
CA LEU A 22 2.91 4.75 5.31
C LEU A 22 3.52 4.62 3.91
N HIS A 23 3.82 5.71 3.21
CA HIS A 23 4.42 5.63 1.88
C HIS A 23 5.79 4.94 1.88
N ILE A 24 6.62 5.22 2.89
CA ILE A 24 7.91 4.55 3.09
C ILE A 24 7.70 3.06 3.37
N SER A 25 6.73 2.71 4.23
CA SER A 25 6.46 1.31 4.59
C SER A 25 6.09 0.43 3.40
N LEU A 26 5.45 1.01 2.38
CA LEU A 26 5.03 0.29 1.18
C LEU A 26 6.18 0.08 0.17
N GLY A 27 7.39 0.59 0.45
CA GLY A 27 8.58 0.34 -0.35
C GLY A 27 8.63 1.06 -1.70
N TYR A 28 7.79 2.08 -1.91
CA TYR A 28 7.77 2.90 -3.13
C TYR A 28 8.70 4.12 -3.03
N THR A 29 9.12 4.63 -4.19
CA THR A 29 9.85 5.90 -4.26
C THR A 29 8.99 7.05 -3.71
N LEU A 30 9.55 7.78 -2.74
CA LEU A 30 8.87 8.91 -2.12
C LEU A 30 8.67 10.05 -3.13
N ARG A 31 7.42 10.41 -3.35
CA ARG A 31 7.03 11.57 -4.15
C ARG A 31 6.18 12.50 -3.29
N PRO A 32 6.71 13.67 -2.87
CA PRO A 32 6.02 14.56 -1.94
C PRO A 32 4.61 14.95 -2.39
N PHE A 33 4.40 15.11 -3.69
CA PHE A 33 3.08 15.42 -4.25
C PHE A 33 2.02 14.34 -3.93
N TYR A 34 2.36 13.05 -4.01
CA TYR A 34 1.42 11.96 -3.67
C TYR A 34 1.15 11.87 -2.17
N VAL A 35 2.17 12.10 -1.35
CA VAL A 35 2.05 12.17 0.12
C VAL A 35 1.11 13.31 0.51
N LEU A 36 1.30 14.51 -0.04
CA LEU A 36 0.50 15.69 0.26
C LEU A 36 -0.95 15.55 -0.20
N THR A 37 -1.18 15.09 -1.43
CA THR A 37 -2.53 14.89 -1.96
C THR A 37 -3.31 13.84 -1.18
N PHE A 38 -2.68 12.73 -0.81
CA PHE A 38 -3.31 11.70 0.01
C PHE A 38 -3.58 12.17 1.46
N ALA A 39 -2.62 12.87 2.07
CA ALA A 39 -2.81 13.45 3.41
C ALA A 39 -3.95 14.48 3.44
N ALA A 40 -4.02 15.34 2.43
CA ALA A 40 -5.08 16.33 2.31
C ALA A 40 -6.47 15.67 2.08
N PHE A 41 -6.53 14.59 1.29
CA PHE A 41 -7.73 13.77 1.13
C PHE A 41 -8.19 13.17 2.47
N LEU A 42 -7.28 12.53 3.21
CA LEU A 42 -7.60 11.97 4.53
C LEU A 42 -8.03 13.04 5.53
N LEU A 43 -7.46 14.25 5.45
CA LEU A 43 -7.86 15.36 6.31
C LEU A 43 -9.30 15.80 6.01
N CYS A 44 -9.68 15.87 4.73
CA CYS A 44 -11.08 16.12 4.33
C CYS A 44 -12.02 15.03 4.85
N LEU A 45 -11.62 13.75 4.72
CA LEU A 45 -12.39 12.62 5.21
C LEU A 45 -12.59 12.68 6.73
N SER A 46 -11.57 13.14 7.47
CA SER A 46 -11.62 13.26 8.94
C SER A 46 -12.70 14.21 9.45
N GLY A 47 -12.96 15.30 8.72
CA GLY A 47 -13.92 16.34 9.11
C GLY A 47 -15.35 16.06 8.64
N TYR A 48 -15.54 15.42 7.49
CA TYR A 48 -16.87 15.19 6.91
C TYR A 48 -17.41 13.76 7.14
N PHE A 49 -16.56 12.74 7.10
CA PHE A 49 -16.96 11.34 7.16
C PHE A 49 -16.14 10.57 8.20
N LYS A 50 -16.32 10.93 9.47
CA LYS A 50 -15.48 10.45 10.59
C LYS A 50 -15.42 8.92 10.71
N ARG A 51 -16.54 8.22 10.48
CA ARG A 51 -16.60 6.74 10.52
C ARG A 51 -15.75 6.11 9.42
N THR A 52 -15.92 6.58 8.19
CA THR A 52 -15.13 6.14 7.04
C THR A 52 -13.65 6.42 7.27
N TYR A 53 -13.31 7.65 7.69
CA TYR A 53 -11.94 8.01 8.06
C TYR A 53 -11.31 7.03 9.07
N PHE A 54 -12.05 6.71 10.13
CA PHE A 54 -11.57 5.81 11.18
C PHE A 54 -11.23 4.42 10.62
N ILE A 55 -12.13 3.83 9.82
CA ILE A 55 -11.91 2.53 9.17
C ILE A 55 -10.68 2.58 8.26
N PHE A 56 -10.57 3.62 7.43
CA PHE A 56 -9.42 3.80 6.53
C PHE A 56 -8.10 3.86 7.29
N ILE A 57 -8.01 4.66 8.37
CA ILE A 57 -6.77 4.77 9.14
C ILE A 57 -6.39 3.42 9.76
N ILE A 58 -7.35 2.66 10.32
CA ILE A 58 -7.06 1.33 10.89
C ILE A 58 -6.52 0.38 9.82
N LEU A 59 -7.18 0.30 8.66
CA LEU A 59 -6.75 -0.59 7.57
C LEU A 59 -5.36 -0.21 7.07
N LEU A 60 -5.11 1.08 6.81
CA LEU A 60 -3.81 1.57 6.33
C LEU A 60 -2.71 1.37 7.37
N MET A 61 -3.01 1.61 8.65
CA MET A 61 -2.09 1.36 9.75
C MET A 61 -1.71 -0.12 9.84
N MET A 62 -2.69 -1.03 9.74
CA MET A 62 -2.46 -2.46 9.81
C MET A 62 -1.64 -2.96 8.61
N VAL A 63 -2.03 -2.57 7.39
CA VAL A 63 -1.30 -2.92 6.16
C VAL A 63 0.13 -2.39 6.21
N GLY A 64 0.31 -1.10 6.54
CA GLY A 64 1.64 -0.50 6.63
C GLY A 64 2.52 -1.13 7.69
N ALA A 65 1.96 -1.48 8.86
CA ALA A 65 2.73 -2.08 9.95
C ALA A 65 3.16 -3.53 9.66
N ILE A 66 2.26 -4.33 9.05
CA ILE A 66 2.55 -5.71 8.67
C ILE A 66 3.55 -5.74 7.52
N TYR A 67 3.40 -4.85 6.54
CA TYR A 67 4.25 -4.86 5.35
C TYR A 67 5.60 -4.15 5.56
N SER A 68 5.75 -3.25 6.53
CA SER A 68 6.99 -2.46 6.65
C SER A 68 8.29 -3.27 6.77
N PRO A 69 8.37 -4.44 7.44
CA PRO A 69 9.58 -5.26 7.43
C PRO A 69 9.99 -5.68 6.02
N ILE A 70 9.00 -6.01 5.19
CA ILE A 70 9.19 -6.44 3.81
C ILE A 70 9.47 -5.22 2.93
N GLY A 71 8.66 -4.16 3.05
CA GLY A 71 8.78 -2.95 2.25
C GLY A 71 10.09 -2.21 2.42
N LEU A 72 10.65 -2.18 3.64
CA LEU A 72 11.95 -1.54 3.91
C LEU A 72 13.14 -2.34 3.38
N LYS A 73 13.03 -3.68 3.33
CA LYS A 73 14.13 -4.57 2.92
C LYS A 73 14.09 -4.94 1.44
N TYR A 74 12.91 -5.21 0.91
CA TYR A 74 12.69 -5.74 -0.45
C TYR A 74 11.92 -4.78 -1.36
N GLY A 75 11.38 -3.68 -0.83
CA GLY A 75 10.66 -2.68 -1.61
C GLY A 75 9.17 -3.02 -1.82
N SER A 76 8.59 -2.41 -2.85
CA SER A 76 7.18 -2.61 -3.19
C SER A 76 6.85 -4.06 -3.57
N PRO A 77 5.58 -4.49 -3.42
CA PRO A 77 5.17 -5.84 -3.78
C PRO A 77 5.58 -6.18 -5.21
N ASN A 78 6.24 -7.32 -5.38
CA ASN A 78 6.70 -7.82 -6.66
C ASN A 78 6.40 -9.32 -6.78
N ILE A 79 6.71 -9.91 -7.94
CA ILE A 79 6.45 -11.32 -8.19
C ILE A 79 7.11 -12.24 -7.15
N ASN A 80 8.35 -11.94 -6.72
CA ASN A 80 9.06 -12.74 -5.73
C ASN A 80 8.40 -12.67 -4.36
N SER A 81 7.91 -11.50 -3.95
CA SER A 81 7.16 -11.34 -2.71
C SER A 81 5.87 -12.17 -2.73
N ILE A 82 5.15 -12.19 -3.85
CA ILE A 82 3.93 -13.00 -3.94
C ILE A 82 4.25 -14.49 -3.98
N ILE A 83 5.24 -14.93 -4.77
CA ILE A 83 5.69 -16.33 -4.82
C ILE A 83 6.08 -16.83 -3.42
N SER A 84 6.80 -16.03 -2.63
CA SER A 84 7.16 -16.43 -1.26
C SER A 84 5.93 -16.74 -0.40
N ILE A 85 4.80 -16.05 -0.59
CA ILE A 85 3.57 -16.36 0.16
C ILE A 85 3.01 -17.73 -0.21
N PHE A 86 3.14 -18.16 -1.47
CA PHE A 86 2.61 -19.45 -1.95
C PHE A 86 3.50 -20.65 -1.64
N TYR A 87 4.83 -20.45 -1.66
CA TYR A 87 5.78 -21.56 -1.64
C TYR A 87 6.63 -21.65 -0.37
N THR A 88 6.44 -20.75 0.60
CA THR A 88 7.15 -20.80 1.89
C THR A 88 6.49 -21.77 2.87
N ASN A 89 7.32 -22.52 3.60
CA ASN A 89 6.88 -23.42 4.66
C ASN A 89 6.94 -22.77 6.06
N THR A 90 6.47 -23.47 7.10
CA THR A 90 6.44 -22.94 8.48
C THR A 90 7.83 -22.70 9.07
N HIS A 91 8.81 -23.53 8.73
CA HIS A 91 10.20 -23.37 9.18
C HIS A 91 10.82 -22.10 8.59
N GLU A 92 10.73 -21.94 7.27
CA GLU A 92 11.19 -20.74 6.56
C GLU A 92 10.47 -19.47 7.04
N SER A 93 9.18 -19.56 7.36
CA SER A 93 8.42 -18.44 7.93
C SER A 93 8.96 -18.01 9.29
N LEU A 94 9.31 -18.97 10.15
CA LEU A 94 9.90 -18.69 11.47
C LEU A 94 11.31 -18.10 11.33
N GLU A 95 12.13 -18.66 10.45
CA GLU A 95 13.46 -18.10 10.13
C GLU A 95 13.35 -16.67 9.61
N PHE A 96 12.37 -16.40 8.74
CA PHE A 96 12.09 -15.06 8.25
C PHE A 96 11.79 -14.10 9.41
N ILE A 97 10.83 -14.44 10.28
CA ILE A 97 10.43 -13.61 11.43
C ILE A 97 11.63 -13.32 12.35
N LEU A 98 12.47 -14.33 12.61
CA LEU A 98 13.68 -14.19 13.42
C LEU A 98 14.75 -13.34 12.74
N SER A 99 14.78 -13.31 11.40
CA SER A 99 15.71 -12.51 10.61
C SER A 99 15.29 -11.03 10.43
N VAL A 100 14.08 -10.66 10.88
CA VAL A 100 13.57 -9.29 10.72
C VAL A 100 14.43 -8.33 11.53
N SER A 101 14.88 -7.24 10.88
CA SER A 101 15.77 -6.28 11.55
C SER A 101 15.03 -5.50 12.65
N PRO A 102 15.66 -5.24 13.81
CA PRO A 102 15.05 -4.44 14.88
C PRO A 102 14.61 -3.04 14.41
N ILE A 103 15.34 -2.45 13.45
CA ILE A 103 15.01 -1.15 12.85
C ILE A 103 13.67 -1.20 12.14
N SER A 104 13.40 -2.28 11.40
CA SER A 104 12.14 -2.42 10.67
C SER A 104 10.94 -2.63 11.60
N LEU A 105 11.12 -3.34 12.72
CA LEU A 105 10.11 -3.46 13.78
C LEU A 105 9.87 -2.13 14.50
N ALA A 106 10.94 -1.38 14.81
CA ALA A 106 10.81 -0.03 15.37
C ALA A 106 10.03 0.89 14.43
N PHE A 107 10.24 0.76 13.11
CA PHE A 107 9.47 1.48 12.11
C PHE A 107 8.00 1.07 12.09
N SER A 108 7.67 -0.24 12.18
CA SER A 108 6.29 -0.71 12.34
C SER A 108 5.62 -0.08 13.56
N CYS A 109 6.31 -0.08 14.71
CA CYS A 109 5.81 0.52 15.96
C CYS A 109 5.58 2.04 15.81
N LEU A 110 6.49 2.75 15.15
CA LEU A 110 6.36 4.18 14.88
C LEU A 110 5.14 4.47 13.99
N LEU A 111 4.93 3.67 12.95
CA LEU A 111 3.77 3.76 12.07
C LEU A 111 2.48 3.52 12.85
N ILE A 112 2.43 2.49 13.70
CA ILE A 112 1.27 2.22 14.58
C ILE A 112 1.01 3.40 15.51
N LEU A 113 2.05 3.95 16.16
CA LEU A 113 1.92 5.09 17.06
C LEU A 113 1.27 6.29 16.35
N PHE A 114 1.78 6.66 15.18
CA PHE A 114 1.22 7.77 14.40
C PHE A 114 -0.16 7.44 13.79
N GLY A 115 -0.44 6.17 13.48
CA GLY A 115 -1.77 5.71 13.09
C GLY A 115 -2.80 5.89 14.22
N LEU A 116 -2.47 5.45 15.44
CA LEU A 116 -3.31 5.63 16.62
C LEU A 116 -3.53 7.11 16.97
N LEU A 117 -2.50 7.95 16.82
CA LEU A 117 -2.64 9.40 16.97
C LEU A 117 -3.54 9.99 15.87
N SER A 118 -3.43 9.51 14.63
CA SER A 118 -4.25 9.95 13.50
C SER A 118 -5.73 9.66 13.72
N LEU A 119 -6.12 8.57 14.39
CA LEU A 119 -7.53 8.28 14.71
C LEU A 119 -8.23 9.44 15.45
N LYS A 120 -7.49 10.25 16.21
CA LYS A 120 -8.00 11.40 16.98
C LYS A 120 -8.08 12.70 16.16
N VAL A 121 -7.54 12.75 14.95
CA VAL A 121 -7.62 13.92 14.06
C VAL A 121 -9.07 14.16 13.67
N ASN A 122 -9.54 15.40 13.83
CA ASN A 122 -10.86 15.83 13.42
C ASN A 122 -10.77 17.30 13.04
N LEU A 123 -10.58 17.55 11.74
CA LEU A 123 -10.38 18.89 11.22
C LEU A 123 -11.39 19.17 10.12
N LEU A 124 -12.26 20.14 10.37
CA LEU A 124 -13.26 20.57 9.41
C LEU A 124 -12.69 21.67 8.52
N ILE A 125 -12.48 21.33 7.25
CA ILE A 125 -12.00 22.23 6.19
C ILE A 125 -13.22 22.86 5.52
N GLY A 126 -13.12 24.08 5.00
CA GLY A 126 -14.21 24.71 4.25
C GLY A 126 -14.61 23.89 3.00
N LYS A 127 -15.92 23.81 2.73
CA LYS A 127 -16.52 22.95 1.68
C LYS A 127 -15.92 23.14 0.29
N LYS A 128 -15.60 24.38 -0.09
CA LYS A 128 -14.99 24.69 -1.40
C LYS A 128 -13.59 24.09 -1.51
N LEU A 129 -12.78 24.24 -0.46
CA LEU A 129 -11.41 23.76 -0.42
C LEU A 129 -11.35 22.22 -0.30
N SER A 130 -12.27 21.62 0.46
CA SER A 130 -12.36 20.16 0.53
C SER A 130 -12.74 19.55 -0.82
N LEU A 131 -13.71 20.14 -1.53
CA LEU A 131 -14.10 19.69 -2.87
C LEU A 131 -12.92 19.80 -3.85
N PHE A 132 -12.22 20.94 -3.86
CA PHE A 132 -11.02 21.11 -4.69
C PHE A 132 -9.94 20.05 -4.39
N THR A 133 -9.69 19.77 -3.11
CA THR A 133 -8.68 18.80 -2.67
C THR A 133 -9.06 17.37 -3.09
N VAL A 134 -10.32 17.00 -2.91
CA VAL A 134 -10.85 15.68 -3.33
C VAL A 134 -10.79 15.56 -4.86
N SER A 135 -11.12 16.60 -5.61
CA SER A 135 -11.00 16.59 -7.08
C SER A 135 -9.57 16.36 -7.56
N ILE A 136 -8.58 17.02 -6.93
CA ILE A 136 -7.16 16.77 -7.23
C ILE A 136 -6.81 15.32 -6.92
N PHE A 137 -7.19 14.80 -5.76
CA PHE A 137 -6.91 13.42 -5.36
C PHE A 137 -7.52 12.39 -6.34
N ILE A 138 -8.75 12.60 -6.79
CA ILE A 138 -9.41 11.75 -7.78
C ILE A 138 -8.65 11.82 -9.12
N LEU A 139 -8.34 13.03 -9.59
CA LEU A 139 -7.63 13.21 -10.86
C LEU A 139 -6.26 12.51 -10.84
N THR A 140 -5.48 12.68 -9.77
CA THR A 140 -4.17 12.04 -9.65
C THR A 140 -4.23 10.52 -9.52
N SER A 141 -5.31 10.00 -8.94
CA SER A 141 -5.54 8.56 -8.81
C SER A 141 -5.99 7.90 -10.12
N VAL A 142 -6.81 8.60 -10.92
CA VAL A 142 -7.46 8.04 -12.12
C VAL A 142 -6.68 8.28 -13.42
N THR A 143 -5.87 9.34 -13.50
CA THR A 143 -5.12 9.72 -14.71
C THR A 143 -4.28 8.59 -15.31
N TRP A 144 -3.56 7.84 -14.48
CA TRP A 144 -2.71 6.75 -14.96
C TRP A 144 -3.46 5.49 -15.36
N PRO A 145 -4.42 4.98 -14.57
CA PRO A 145 -5.29 3.90 -15.01
C PRO A 145 -6.01 4.20 -16.33
N VAL A 146 -6.52 5.43 -16.50
CA VAL A 146 -7.16 5.85 -17.77
C VAL A 146 -6.15 5.88 -18.91
N LYS A 147 -4.94 6.39 -18.67
CA LYS A 147 -3.90 6.39 -19.69
C LYS A 147 -3.54 4.97 -20.12
N ALA A 148 -3.38 4.05 -19.17
CA ALA A 148 -3.05 2.65 -19.43
C ALA A 148 -4.09 1.99 -20.35
N LEU A 149 -5.39 2.18 -20.07
CA LEU A 149 -6.49 1.67 -20.90
C LEU A 149 -6.50 2.22 -22.33
N ILE A 150 -5.99 3.42 -22.56
CA ILE A 150 -5.95 4.04 -23.90
C ILE A 150 -4.72 3.58 -24.69
N THR A 151 -3.58 3.39 -24.03
CA THR A 151 -2.31 3.05 -24.69
C THR A 151 -2.05 1.56 -24.85
N HIS A 152 -2.59 0.73 -23.97
CA HIS A 152 -2.39 -0.71 -23.99
C HIS A 152 -3.76 -1.38 -24.08
N ASP A 153 -3.95 -2.26 -25.06
CA ASP A 153 -5.16 -3.07 -25.28
C ASP A 153 -5.31 -4.18 -24.22
N ASP A 154 -4.64 -4.00 -23.08
CA ASP A 154 -4.48 -4.99 -22.03
C ASP A 154 -4.87 -4.37 -20.69
N TYR A 155 -5.57 -5.14 -19.86
CA TYR A 155 -6.21 -4.68 -18.62
C TYR A 155 -5.21 -4.51 -17.46
N SER A 156 -4.01 -3.99 -17.73
CA SER A 156 -3.04 -3.66 -16.69
C SER A 156 -3.50 -2.39 -15.97
N PHE A 157 -4.27 -2.56 -14.90
CA PHE A 157 -4.57 -1.46 -13.97
C PHE A 157 -3.24 -0.96 -13.40
N GLU A 158 -2.77 0.22 -13.85
CA GLU A 158 -1.52 0.82 -13.40
C GLU A 158 -1.80 2.11 -12.62
N ALA A 159 -1.73 2.02 -11.29
CA ALA A 159 -1.84 3.18 -10.42
C ALA A 159 -0.45 3.74 -10.04
N LYS A 160 -0.30 5.07 -9.96
CA LYS A 160 0.95 5.69 -9.48
C LYS A 160 0.90 6.16 -8.03
N LEU A 161 -0.29 6.38 -7.48
CA LEU A 161 -0.42 6.71 -6.06
C LEU A 161 -0.04 5.47 -5.24
N PRO A 162 0.99 5.53 -4.36
CA PRO A 162 1.57 4.34 -3.72
C PRO A 162 0.57 3.41 -3.03
N ILE A 163 -0.47 3.95 -2.41
CA ILE A 163 -1.46 3.14 -1.69
C ILE A 163 -2.38 2.37 -2.64
N ILE A 164 -2.84 3.02 -3.72
CA ILE A 164 -3.64 2.34 -4.75
C ILE A 164 -2.76 1.37 -5.53
N ARG A 165 -1.53 1.80 -5.84
CA ARG A 165 -0.51 1.00 -6.50
C ARG A 165 -0.16 -0.26 -5.71
N PHE A 166 -0.08 -0.19 -4.39
CA PHE A 166 0.18 -1.35 -3.54
C PHE A 166 -0.81 -2.49 -3.79
N PHE A 167 -2.11 -2.21 -3.71
CA PHE A 167 -3.13 -3.23 -3.94
C PHE A 167 -3.17 -3.68 -5.41
N SER A 168 -2.92 -2.76 -6.34
CA SER A 168 -2.81 -3.04 -7.77
C SER A 168 -1.67 -4.02 -8.09
N ASP A 169 -0.48 -3.75 -7.55
CA ASP A 169 0.73 -4.56 -7.78
C ASP A 169 0.55 -5.95 -7.14
N ILE A 170 -0.03 -6.03 -5.93
CA ILE A 170 -0.38 -7.32 -5.31
C ILE A 170 -1.30 -8.13 -6.21
N LYS A 171 -2.40 -7.53 -6.70
CA LYS A 171 -3.35 -8.23 -7.57
C LYS A 171 -2.68 -8.69 -8.86
N LYS A 172 -1.94 -7.81 -9.53
CA LYS A 172 -1.24 -8.12 -10.78
C LYS A 172 -0.29 -9.31 -10.61
N HIS A 173 0.54 -9.29 -9.57
CA HIS A 173 1.50 -10.35 -9.33
C HIS A 173 0.85 -11.64 -8.84
N TYR A 174 -0.22 -11.57 -8.06
CA TYR A 174 -1.05 -12.72 -7.69
C TYR A 174 -1.64 -13.43 -8.91
N ASP A 175 -2.27 -12.66 -9.81
CA ASP A 175 -2.85 -13.20 -11.05
C ASP A 175 -1.77 -13.89 -11.89
N THR A 176 -0.57 -13.28 -11.96
CA THR A 176 0.58 -13.86 -12.68
C THR A 176 1.03 -15.19 -12.07
N VAL A 177 1.15 -15.29 -10.73
CA VAL A 177 1.57 -16.53 -10.05
C VAL A 177 0.57 -17.67 -10.28
N ILE A 178 -0.74 -17.37 -10.28
CA ILE A 178 -1.77 -18.38 -10.54
C ILE A 178 -1.68 -18.90 -11.97
N ILE A 179 -1.54 -17.99 -12.96
CA ILE A 179 -1.42 -18.37 -14.36
C ILE A 179 -0.20 -19.29 -14.55
N GLU A 180 0.95 -18.90 -13.99
CA GLU A 180 2.18 -19.67 -14.08
C GLU A 180 2.05 -21.04 -13.41
N ASN A 181 1.48 -21.11 -12.21
CA ASN A 181 1.25 -22.36 -11.51
C ASN A 181 0.31 -23.30 -12.29
N ASN A 182 -0.73 -22.77 -12.93
CA ASN A 182 -1.61 -23.56 -13.78
C ASN A 182 -0.89 -24.08 -15.03
N TRP A 183 -0.02 -23.26 -15.63
CA TRP A 183 0.79 -23.65 -16.76
C TRP A 183 1.77 -24.78 -16.39
N ILE A 184 2.51 -24.63 -15.29
CA ILE A 184 3.44 -25.66 -14.76
C ILE A 184 2.70 -26.98 -14.53
N ASN A 185 1.55 -26.95 -13.84
CA ASN A 185 0.77 -28.16 -13.59
C ASN A 185 0.24 -28.80 -14.87
N THR A 186 -0.08 -28.00 -15.90
CA THR A 186 -0.49 -28.53 -17.20
C THR A 186 0.68 -29.20 -17.91
N GLU A 187 1.87 -28.59 -17.88
CA GLU A 187 3.06 -29.10 -18.55
C GLU A 187 3.61 -30.37 -17.88
N LEU A 188 3.64 -30.41 -16.54
CA LEU A 188 4.08 -31.59 -15.78
C LEU A 188 3.20 -32.83 -16.00
N ASN A 189 1.94 -32.64 -16.38
CA ASN A 189 1.00 -33.73 -16.66
C ASN A 189 1.04 -34.20 -18.13
N LYS A 190 1.74 -33.50 -19.02
CA LYS A 190 1.94 -33.96 -20.39
C LYS A 190 2.94 -35.12 -20.40
N LYS A 191 2.69 -36.13 -21.23
CA LYS A 191 3.66 -37.20 -21.44
C LYS A 191 4.90 -36.62 -22.10
N ASP A 192 6.07 -37.09 -21.65
CA ASP A 192 7.35 -36.73 -22.24
C ASP A 192 7.34 -37.06 -23.74
N SER A 193 7.63 -36.05 -24.55
CA SER A 193 7.76 -36.17 -26.01
C SER A 193 9.22 -36.22 -26.45
N TRP A 194 10.16 -36.28 -25.51
CA TRP A 194 11.57 -36.37 -25.81
C TRP A 194 11.89 -37.71 -26.48
N LEU A 195 12.43 -37.63 -27.69
CA LEU A 195 12.99 -38.76 -28.41
C LEU A 195 14.50 -38.59 -28.46
N PRO A 196 15.29 -39.61 -28.08
CA PRO A 196 16.74 -39.56 -28.26
C PRO A 196 17.06 -39.44 -29.75
N ILE A 197 18.01 -38.56 -30.06
CA ILE A 197 18.56 -38.43 -31.41
C ILE A 197 19.50 -39.63 -31.60
N ASN A 198 19.14 -40.53 -32.52
CA ASN A 198 20.01 -41.64 -32.95
C ASN A 198 21.18 -41.14 -33.79
#